data_AF-A0A662AE91-F1
#
_entry.id   AF-A0A662AE91-F1
#
_cell.length_a   1.000
_cell.length_b   1.000
_cell.length_c   1.000
_cell.angle_alpha   90.00
_cell.angle_beta   90.00
_cell.angle_gamma   90.00
#
_symmetry.space_group_name_H-M   'P 1'
#
loop_
_entity.id
_entity.type
_entity.pdbx_description
1 polymer ?
#
loop_
_entity_poly.entity_id
_entity_poly.type
_entity_poly.pdbx_seq_one_letter_code
_entity_poly.pdbx_strand_id
1 'polypeptide(L)' 'MTRNEVLDKIKNGDLNFSNQELSGVDLTGVDLREANLRGADLTEANLRGADLREQISGKQFLSYSLTIKK' A
#
# COMPACT_ATOMS: atom_id res chain seq x y z
N MET A 1 6.16 -8.41 8.68
CA MET A 1 6.16 -7.24 9.60
C MET A 1 4.94 -7.33 10.53
N THR A 2 4.96 -6.70 11.70
CA THR A 2 3.81 -6.60 12.63
C THR A 2 3.13 -5.23 12.53
N ARG A 3 1.90 -5.13 13.04
CA ARG A 3 1.17 -3.84 13.12
C ARG A 3 1.99 -2.77 13.86
N ASN A 4 2.66 -3.13 14.95
CA ASN A 4 3.43 -2.17 15.73
C ASN A 4 4.64 -1.65 14.96
N GLU A 5 5.33 -2.51 14.21
CA GLU A 5 6.45 -2.09 13.36
C GLU A 5 6.01 -1.12 12.26
N VAL A 6 4.83 -1.34 11.66
CA VAL A 6 4.24 -0.40 10.70
C VAL A 6 3.93 0.95 11.36
N LEU A 7 3.32 0.92 12.55
CA LEU A 7 3.01 2.15 13.29
C LEU A 7 4.26 2.91 13.69
N ASP A 8 5.33 2.22 14.09
CA ASP A 8 6.58 2.86 14.50
C ASP A 8 7.31 3.48 13.30
N LYS A 9 7.27 2.84 12.12
CA LYS A 9 7.74 3.43 10.87
C LYS A 9 6.99 4.72 10.54
N ILE A 10 5.65 4.69 10.57
CA ILE A 10 4.81 5.87 10.31
C ILE A 10 5.10 7.00 11.30
N LYS A 11 5.20 6.69 12.61
CA LYS A 11 5.53 7.69 13.65
C LYS A 11 6.89 8.34 13.42
N ASN A 12 7.85 7.60 12.87
CA ASN A 12 9.17 8.09 12.56
C ASN A 12 9.25 8.78 11.18
N GLY A 13 8.12 8.90 10.46
CA GLY A 13 8.05 9.47 9.11
C GLY A 13 8.59 8.56 8.00
N ASP A 14 8.90 7.30 8.32
CA ASP A 14 9.26 6.30 7.32
C ASP A 14 8.00 5.73 6.68
N LEU A 15 7.65 6.30 5.52
CA LEU A 15 6.51 5.87 4.72
C LEU A 15 6.90 4.94 3.58
N ASN A 16 8.11 4.37 3.59
CA ASN A 16 8.56 3.44 2.56
C ASN A 16 8.29 1.98 2.97
N PHE A 17 7.24 1.42 2.37
CA PHE A 17 6.83 0.02 2.53
C PHE A 17 7.06 -0.80 1.25
N SER A 18 7.85 -0.28 0.30
CA SER A 18 8.03 -0.93 -0.99
C SER A 18 8.66 -2.33 -0.84
N ASN A 19 8.07 -3.31 -1.55
CA ASN A 19 8.46 -4.72 -1.52
C ASN A 19 8.45 -5.39 -0.12
N GLN A 20 7.77 -4.81 0.87
CA GLN A 20 7.70 -5.39 2.21
C GLN A 20 6.59 -6.44 2.33
N GLU A 21 6.82 -7.42 3.20
CA GLU A 21 5.84 -8.44 3.58
C GLU A 21 4.93 -7.90 4.69
N LEU A 22 3.73 -7.47 4.29
CA LEU A 22 2.63 -7.02 5.12
C LEU A 22 1.45 -8.01 5.09
N SER A 23 1.70 -9.24 4.66
CA SER A 23 0.69 -10.28 4.55
C SER A 23 0.12 -10.63 5.94
N GLY A 24 -1.20 -10.76 6.02
CA GLY A 24 -1.92 -11.04 7.27
C GLY A 24 -1.87 -9.93 8.33
N VAL A 25 -1.25 -8.77 8.04
CA VAL A 25 -1.11 -7.69 9.04
C VAL A 25 -2.44 -6.97 9.26
N ASP A 26 -2.81 -6.76 10.52
CA ASP A 26 -3.92 -5.88 10.86
C ASP A 26 -3.52 -4.41 10.72
N LEU A 27 -3.97 -3.78 9.64
CA LEU A 27 -3.80 -2.38 9.30
C LEU A 27 -5.11 -1.58 9.48
N THR A 28 -6.06 -2.10 10.26
CA THR A 28 -7.34 -1.43 10.52
C THR A 28 -7.11 -0.02 11.04
N GLY A 29 -7.70 0.98 10.37
CA GLY A 29 -7.62 2.40 10.75
C GLY A 29 -6.23 3.03 10.64
N VAL A 30 -5.24 2.37 10.01
CA VAL A 30 -3.89 2.93 9.87
C VAL A 30 -3.88 4.01 8.79
N ASP A 31 -3.25 5.14 9.08
CA ASP A 31 -2.98 6.20 8.12
C ASP A 31 -1.75 5.83 7.27
N LEU A 32 -1.98 5.43 6.02
CA LEU A 32 -0.96 5.08 5.03
C LEU A 32 -0.95 6.11 3.89
N ARG A 33 -1.39 7.35 4.16
CA ARG A 33 -1.32 8.42 3.15
C ARG A 33 0.12 8.66 2.73
N GLU A 34 0.30 8.90 1.43
CA GLU A 34 1.62 9.10 0.80
C GLU A 34 2.59 7.90 0.93
N ALA A 35 2.15 6.79 1.51
CA ALA A 35 3.00 5.62 1.71
C ALA A 35 3.39 4.97 0.38
N ASN A 36 4.66 4.62 0.23
CA ASN A 36 5.13 3.83 -0.90
C ASN A 36 4.87 2.35 -0.64
N LEU A 37 3.77 1.83 -1.16
CA LEU A 37 3.38 0.42 -1.08
C LEU A 37 3.73 -0.34 -2.37
N ARG A 38 4.62 0.20 -3.21
CA ARG A 38 5.00 -0.43 -4.48
C ARG A 38 5.59 -1.82 -4.23
N GLY A 39 4.88 -2.85 -4.70
CA GLY A 39 5.31 -4.24 -4.56
C GLY A 39 5.16 -4.81 -3.15
N ALA A 40 4.57 -4.08 -2.21
CA ALA A 40 4.26 -4.63 -0.88
C ALA A 40 3.28 -5.80 -1.01
N ASP A 41 3.54 -6.88 -0.30
CA ASP A 41 2.60 -7.98 -0.20
C ASP A 41 1.57 -7.67 0.90
N LEU A 42 0.34 -7.38 0.49
CA LEU A 42 -0.81 -7.11 1.37
C LEU A 42 -1.80 -8.30 1.38
N THR A 43 -1.38 -9.49 0.96
CA THR A 43 -2.22 -10.70 0.96
C THR A 43 -2.77 -10.95 2.35
N GLU A 44 -4.09 -11.10 2.49
CA GLU A 44 -4.78 -11.28 3.79
C GLU A 44 -4.62 -10.13 4.81
N ALA A 45 -4.02 -9.00 4.44
CA ALA A 45 -3.94 -7.84 5.33
C ALA A 45 -5.33 -7.24 5.60
N ASN A 46 -5.63 -6.92 6.86
CA ASN A 46 -6.88 -6.26 7.20
C ASN A 46 -6.72 -4.74 7.06
N LEU A 47 -7.23 -4.18 5.96
CA LEU A 47 -7.16 -2.74 5.63
C LEU A 47 -8.46 -1.99 5.99
N ARG A 48 -9.32 -2.53 6.85
CA ARG A 48 -10.61 -1.90 7.16
C ARG A 48 -10.41 -0.50 7.72
N GLY A 49 -10.89 0.52 7.01
CA GLY A 49 -10.76 1.91 7.42
C GLY A 49 -9.33 2.47 7.38
N ALA A 50 -8.38 1.75 6.78
CA ALA A 50 -7.06 2.29 6.51
C ALA A 50 -7.15 3.42 5.47
N ASP A 51 -6.38 4.48 5.64
CA ASP A 51 -6.33 5.58 4.68
C ASP A 51 -5.19 5.36 3.69
N LEU A 52 -5.55 4.99 2.46
CA LEU A 52 -4.60 4.71 1.36
C LEU A 52 -4.58 5.84 0.32
N ARG A 53 -5.11 7.02 0.63
CA ARG A 53 -5.10 8.14 -0.32
C ARG A 53 -3.65 8.56 -0.61
N GLU A 54 -3.37 8.91 -1.85
CA GLU A 54 -2.04 9.41 -2.28
C GLU A 54 -0.88 8.42 -2.09
N GLN A 55 -1.16 7.17 -1.72
CA GLN A 55 -0.16 6.12 -1.67
C GLN A 55 0.44 5.87 -3.07
N ILE A 56 1.71 5.48 -3.11
CA ILE A 56 2.40 5.10 -4.33
C ILE A 56 2.30 3.58 -4.47
N SER A 57 1.34 3.10 -5.28
CA SER A 57 1.29 1.70 -5.71
C SER A 57 1.87 1.57 -7.11
N GLY A 58 2.50 0.43 -7.39
CA GLY A 58 3.12 0.13 -8.68
C GLY A 58 2.16 -0.05 -9.86
N LYS A 59 0.96 0.54 -9.85
CA LYS A 59 0.04 0.52 -10.99
C LYS A 59 0.00 1.87 -11.67
N GLN A 60 1.01 2.09 -12.51
CA GLN A 60 0.81 2.89 -13.71
C GLN A 60 -0.14 2.09 -14.61
N PHE A 61 -1.42 2.47 -14.65
CA PHE A 61 -2.34 1.99 -15.67
C PHE A 61 -1.89 2.59 -17.01
N LEU A 62 -1.06 1.87 -17.76
CA LEU A 62 -0.94 2.05 -19.21
C LEU A 62 -1.42 0.78 -19.89
N SER A 63 -2.74 0.73 -20.14
CA SER A 63 -3.35 0.03 -21.27
C SER A 63 -4.82 0.48 -21.42
N TYR A 64 -5.00 1.73 -21.82
CA TYR A 64 -6.14 2.10 -22.68
C TYR A 64 -5.55 2.72 -23.95
N SER A 65 -4.66 1.99 -24.62
CA SER A 65 -4.42 2.24 -26.04
C SER A 65 -5.59 1.64 -26.81
N LEU A 66 -6.54 2.49 -27.19
CA LEU A 66 -7.60 2.31 -28.18
C LEU A 66 -7.70 0.92 -28.82
N THR A 67 -8.73 0.14 -28.47
CA THR A 67 -9.31 -0.83 -29.39
C THR A 67 -10.04 -0.08 -30.50
N ILE A 68 -9.34 0.37 -31.54
CA ILE A 68 -9.96 0.47 -32.86
C ILE A 68 -9.83 -0.93 -33.47
N LYS A 69 -10.92 -1.71 -33.39
CA LYS A 69 -11.08 -2.84 -34.31
C LYS A 69 -11.09 -2.26 -35.72
N LYS A 70 -10.04 -2.54 -36.51
CA LYS A 70 -10.17 -2.58 -37.96
C LYS A 70 -10.73 -3.94 -38.35
#